data_AF-A0A7W4AE97-F1
#
_entry.id   AF-A0A7W4AE97-F1
#
_cell.length_a   1.000
_cell.length_b   1.000
_cell.length_c   1.000
_cell.angle_alpha   90.00
_cell.angle_beta   90.00
_cell.angle_gamma   90.00
#
_symmetry.space_group_name_H-M   'P 1'
#
loop_
_entity.id
_entity.type
_entity.pdbx_description
1 polymer ?
#
loop_
_entity_poly.entity_id
_entity_poly.type
_entity_poly.pdbx_seq_one_letter_code
_entity_poly.pdbx_strand_id
1 'polypeptide(L)'
;METALADVIDNSITAQATDINIDFSWNDAAPWLSISDNGYGMDYQELLLAMKLGSLNPLESRKENDLGRFGLGLKTASFSQCRKLTVVSKKENSISAMEWDLDQITENPNTGWKVKVLDSSDLNQIVELNELLFNLDKQTSGTIVLWRKLDRLDSFDSLAIREKKLNLIIDHSRKHLELTYHRFLSAGNGKKSIRIFLNGGSLEGIDPFNTVHNATLELPSQSIYVESKEIKVQPFVLPHYTKVSPQEYEKYSGDGGYLHNQGFYIYRNKRLIIKSTWFRLMPKEELTKLVRVRVDIPNSLDHIWKIDVKKSNASPPEVAGQEHEKSL
;
A
#
# COMPACT_ATOMS: atom_id res chain seq x y z
N MET A 1 -4.52 8.05 4.51
CA MET A 1 -5.36 6.95 4.02
C MET A 1 -4.54 6.00 3.16
N GLU A 2 -3.89 6.53 2.14
CA GLU A 2 -3.11 5.88 1.10
C GLU A 2 -2.10 4.85 1.64
N THR A 3 -1.28 5.25 2.63
CA THR A 3 -0.33 4.32 3.26
C THR A 3 -0.99 3.22 4.04
N ALA A 4 -2.08 3.53 4.75
CA ALA A 4 -2.78 2.56 5.56
C ALA A 4 -3.49 1.52 4.68
N LEU A 5 -4.12 1.97 3.58
CA LEU A 5 -4.66 1.08 2.54
C LEU A 5 -3.56 0.17 2.00
N ALA A 6 -2.43 0.76 1.63
CA ALA A 6 -1.32 0.00 1.07
C ALA A 6 -0.81 -1.06 2.07
N ASP A 7 -0.67 -0.74 3.36
CA ASP A 7 -0.26 -1.71 4.39
C ASP A 7 -1.25 -2.88 4.54
N VAL A 8 -2.55 -2.67 4.32
CA VAL A 8 -3.54 -3.76 4.34
C VAL A 8 -3.46 -4.60 3.05
N ILE A 9 -3.36 -3.96 1.90
CA ILE A 9 -3.19 -4.62 0.59
C ILE A 9 -1.90 -5.45 0.55
N ASP A 10 -0.82 -4.97 1.17
CA ASP A 10 0.44 -5.71 1.30
C ASP A 10 0.20 -7.07 2.03
N ASN A 11 -0.74 -7.14 2.99
CA ASN A 11 -1.13 -8.40 3.63
C ASN A 11 -1.93 -9.29 2.68
N SER A 12 -2.86 -8.74 1.89
CA SER A 12 -3.61 -9.50 0.88
C SER A 12 -2.68 -10.11 -0.17
N ILE A 13 -1.67 -9.37 -0.63
CA ILE A 13 -0.65 -9.88 -1.57
C ILE A 13 0.21 -10.96 -0.90
N THR A 14 0.60 -10.76 0.36
CA THR A 14 1.32 -11.77 1.15
C THR A 14 0.46 -13.04 1.33
N ALA A 15 -0.86 -12.86 1.42
CA ALA A 15 -1.85 -13.93 1.45
C ALA A 15 -2.10 -14.62 0.09
N GLN A 16 -1.32 -14.25 -0.93
CA GLN A 16 -1.41 -14.73 -2.31
C GLN A 16 -2.77 -14.44 -2.99
N ALA A 17 -3.45 -13.38 -2.55
CA ALA A 17 -4.67 -12.93 -3.24
C ALA A 17 -4.37 -12.53 -4.69
N THR A 18 -5.25 -12.97 -5.59
CA THR A 18 -5.26 -12.53 -7.00
C THR A 18 -6.25 -11.40 -7.24
N ASP A 19 -7.24 -11.28 -6.37
CA ASP A 19 -8.34 -10.34 -6.46
C ASP A 19 -8.51 -9.63 -5.13
N ILE A 20 -8.44 -8.31 -5.18
CA ILE A 20 -8.57 -7.43 -4.01
C ILE A 20 -9.59 -6.35 -4.36
N ASN A 21 -10.67 -6.24 -3.59
CA ASN A 21 -11.69 -5.21 -3.75
C ASN A 21 -11.59 -4.21 -2.59
N ILE A 22 -11.65 -2.94 -2.92
CA ILE A 22 -11.64 -1.82 -1.98
C ILE A 22 -12.92 -1.04 -2.20
N ASP A 23 -13.80 -1.04 -1.21
CA ASP A 23 -15.08 -0.37 -1.30
C ASP A 23 -15.16 0.76 -0.28
N PHE A 24 -15.43 1.96 -0.78
CA PHE A 24 -15.75 3.14 0.00
C PHE A 24 -17.23 3.42 -0.15
N SER A 25 -17.91 3.67 0.96
CA SER A 25 -19.30 4.12 0.96
C SER A 25 -19.47 5.31 1.88
N TRP A 26 -20.30 6.26 1.44
CA TRP A 26 -20.70 7.40 2.26
C TRP A 26 -21.68 7.02 3.38
N ASN A 27 -22.56 6.04 3.11
CA ASN A 27 -23.48 5.44 4.06
C ASN A 27 -24.19 6.47 4.96
N ASP A 28 -24.95 7.38 4.35
CA ASP A 28 -25.76 8.40 5.04
C ASP A 28 -25.01 9.14 6.15
N ALA A 29 -23.81 9.63 5.84
CA ALA A 29 -22.90 10.34 6.74
C ALA A 29 -22.19 9.49 7.81
N ALA A 30 -22.30 8.18 7.74
CA ALA A 30 -21.52 7.22 8.51
C ALA A 30 -20.59 6.39 7.59
N PRO A 31 -19.61 7.03 6.94
CA PRO A 31 -18.81 6.40 5.90
C PRO A 31 -17.97 5.25 6.45
N TRP A 32 -17.78 4.26 5.59
CA TRP A 32 -16.99 3.08 5.85
C TRP A 32 -16.09 2.75 4.66
N LEU A 33 -15.07 1.95 4.94
CA LEU A 33 -14.15 1.42 3.96
C LEU A 33 -13.98 -0.07 4.20
N SER A 34 -14.10 -0.89 3.16
CA SER A 34 -13.75 -2.30 3.23
C SER A 34 -12.59 -2.62 2.28
N ILE A 35 -11.79 -3.62 2.65
CA ILE A 35 -10.81 -4.27 1.80
C ILE A 35 -11.10 -5.76 1.88
N SER A 36 -11.44 -6.38 0.76
CA SER A 36 -11.71 -7.81 0.69
C SER A 36 -10.79 -8.49 -0.31
N ASP A 37 -10.29 -9.67 0.04
CA ASP A 37 -9.38 -10.44 -0.80
C ASP A 37 -9.71 -11.93 -0.81
N ASN A 38 -9.24 -12.61 -1.86
CA ASN A 38 -9.39 -14.05 -2.06
C ASN A 38 -8.13 -14.85 -1.66
N GLY A 39 -7.33 -14.34 -0.73
CA GLY A 39 -6.15 -15.03 -0.22
C GLY A 39 -6.49 -16.27 0.61
N TYR A 40 -5.46 -16.89 1.21
CA TYR A 40 -5.64 -18.14 1.98
C TYR A 40 -6.42 -17.97 3.30
N GLY A 41 -6.73 -16.74 3.72
CA GLY A 41 -7.49 -16.44 4.93
C GLY A 41 -6.77 -16.79 6.24
N MET A 42 -7.50 -16.81 7.34
CA MET A 42 -6.99 -17.12 8.68
C MET A 42 -8.02 -17.94 9.44
N ASP A 43 -7.56 -18.95 10.18
CA ASP A 43 -8.38 -19.59 11.20
C ASP A 43 -8.50 -18.71 12.46
N TYR A 44 -9.24 -19.20 13.46
CA TYR A 44 -9.46 -18.47 14.71
C TYR A 44 -8.16 -18.11 15.43
N GLN A 45 -7.18 -19.01 15.51
CA GLN A 45 -5.94 -18.78 16.25
C GLN A 45 -5.02 -17.81 15.51
N GLU A 46 -4.93 -17.97 14.19
CA GLU A 46 -4.21 -17.04 13.31
C GLU A 46 -4.82 -15.63 13.38
N LEU A 47 -6.15 -15.53 13.31
CA LEU A 47 -6.84 -14.25 13.42
C LEU A 47 -6.68 -13.64 14.81
N LEU A 48 -6.74 -14.44 15.87
CA LEU A 48 -6.52 -13.97 17.25
C LEU A 48 -5.12 -13.39 17.41
N LEU A 49 -4.10 -14.08 16.89
CA LEU A 49 -2.72 -13.62 16.91
C LEU A 49 -2.55 -12.34 16.07
N ALA A 50 -3.18 -12.30 14.90
CA ALA A 50 -3.19 -11.14 14.03
C ALA A 50 -3.88 -9.94 14.68
N MET A 51 -4.93 -10.14 15.47
CA MET A 51 -5.70 -9.08 16.15
C MET A 51 -5.11 -8.66 17.50
N LYS A 52 -4.18 -9.45 18.07
CA LYS A 52 -3.49 -9.12 19.32
C LYS A 52 -2.52 -7.94 19.12
N LEU A 53 -2.59 -6.96 20.01
CA LEU A 53 -1.67 -5.82 20.01
C LEU A 53 -0.25 -6.26 20.44
N GLY A 54 0.77 -5.88 19.65
CA GLY A 54 2.18 -6.12 19.97
C GLY A 54 2.68 -7.57 19.77
N SER A 55 2.03 -8.36 18.92
CA SER A 55 2.24 -9.83 18.86
C SER A 55 3.44 -10.33 18.04
N LEU A 56 4.15 -9.50 17.27
CA LEU A 56 5.23 -9.96 16.39
C LEU A 56 6.58 -9.35 16.76
N ASN A 57 7.53 -10.23 17.11
CA ASN A 57 8.91 -9.88 17.38
C ASN A 57 9.61 -9.47 16.07
N PRO A 58 10.21 -8.27 15.97
CA PRO A 58 10.93 -7.83 14.77
C PRO A 58 12.07 -8.76 14.32
N LEU A 59 12.51 -9.68 15.18
CA LEU A 59 13.66 -10.57 15.01
C LEU A 59 13.35 -11.96 14.43
N GLU A 60 12.08 -12.33 14.20
CA GLU A 60 11.75 -13.62 13.58
C GLU A 60 12.06 -13.62 12.06
N SER A 61 12.65 -14.71 11.57
CA SER A 61 13.03 -14.87 10.16
C SER A 61 11.79 -14.88 9.25
N ARG A 62 11.71 -13.91 8.33
CA ARG A 62 10.56 -13.71 7.44
C ARG A 62 10.73 -14.40 6.10
N LYS A 63 9.60 -14.71 5.44
CA LYS A 63 9.59 -15.28 4.07
C LYS A 63 10.11 -14.24 3.07
N GLU A 64 10.83 -14.68 2.04
CA GLU A 64 11.46 -13.79 1.04
C GLU A 64 10.47 -12.85 0.32
N ASN A 65 9.19 -13.20 0.26
CA ASN A 65 8.14 -12.42 -0.41
C ASN A 65 7.31 -11.51 0.53
N ASP A 66 7.62 -11.45 1.83
CA ASP A 66 6.86 -10.64 2.79
C ASP A 66 7.03 -9.14 2.48
N LEU A 67 5.91 -8.42 2.36
CA LEU A 67 5.89 -6.98 2.05
C LEU A 67 5.84 -6.11 3.31
N GLY A 68 5.54 -6.68 4.48
CA GLY A 68 5.37 -5.97 5.75
C GLY A 68 6.65 -5.83 6.58
N ARG A 69 6.79 -4.71 7.30
CA ARG A 69 8.01 -4.40 8.08
C ARG A 69 7.95 -4.72 9.58
N PHE A 70 6.79 -4.79 10.22
CA PHE A 70 6.72 -4.87 11.68
C PHE A 70 5.67 -5.84 12.27
N GLY A 71 4.88 -6.55 11.46
CA GLY A 71 3.76 -7.36 11.99
C GLY A 71 2.62 -6.56 12.67
N LEU A 72 2.84 -5.25 12.85
CA LEU A 72 1.90 -4.26 13.36
C LEU A 72 1.07 -3.59 12.24
N GLY A 73 1.42 -3.85 10.97
CA GLY A 73 0.94 -3.13 9.79
C GLY A 73 -0.58 -2.97 9.76
N LEU A 74 -1.34 -4.06 9.81
CA LEU A 74 -2.80 -4.01 9.77
C LEU A 74 -3.40 -3.13 10.88
N LYS A 75 -2.93 -3.22 12.13
CA LYS A 75 -3.57 -2.52 13.26
C LYS A 75 -3.20 -1.06 13.27
N THR A 76 -1.91 -0.75 13.17
CA THR A 76 -1.41 0.64 13.18
C THR A 76 -1.92 1.40 11.96
N ALA A 77 -1.98 0.76 10.80
CA ALA A 77 -2.62 1.32 9.62
C ALA A 77 -4.11 1.61 9.88
N SER A 78 -4.87 0.62 10.34
CA SER A 78 -6.32 0.75 10.57
C SER A 78 -6.65 1.81 11.62
N PHE A 79 -6.04 1.77 12.80
CA PHE A 79 -6.32 2.72 13.88
C PHE A 79 -5.84 4.15 13.58
N SER A 80 -5.00 4.35 12.56
CA SER A 80 -4.68 5.69 12.08
C SER A 80 -5.78 6.30 11.19
N GLN A 81 -6.74 5.48 10.75
CA GLN A 81 -7.81 5.88 9.83
C GLN A 81 -9.22 5.66 10.40
N CYS A 82 -9.41 4.77 11.38
CA CYS A 82 -10.72 4.39 11.89
C CYS A 82 -10.70 4.04 13.39
N ARG A 83 -11.83 4.25 14.08
CA ARG A 83 -12.00 3.83 15.48
C ARG A 83 -12.62 2.45 15.64
N LYS A 84 -13.20 1.89 14.58
CA LYS A 84 -13.83 0.58 14.61
C LYS A 84 -13.32 -0.29 13.47
N LEU A 85 -12.56 -1.33 13.84
CA LEU A 85 -11.95 -2.30 12.92
C LEU A 85 -12.61 -3.66 13.11
N THR A 86 -13.25 -4.17 12.06
CA THR A 86 -13.77 -5.54 12.03
C THR A 86 -12.98 -6.34 11.00
N VAL A 87 -12.52 -7.51 11.37
CA VAL A 87 -11.85 -8.45 10.45
C VAL A 87 -12.65 -9.73 10.43
N VAL A 88 -13.09 -10.14 9.24
CA VAL A 88 -13.72 -11.43 8.99
C VAL A 88 -12.79 -12.20 8.07
N SER A 89 -12.39 -13.41 8.45
CA SER A 89 -11.54 -14.25 7.62
C SER A 89 -12.14 -15.64 7.49
N LYS A 90 -12.04 -16.20 6.29
CA LYS A 90 -12.51 -17.54 5.96
C LYS A 90 -11.30 -18.39 5.56
N LYS A 91 -11.13 -19.55 6.17
CA LYS A 91 -10.09 -20.53 5.81
C LYS A 91 -10.72 -21.92 5.84
N GLU A 92 -10.55 -22.66 4.75
CA GLU A 92 -11.12 -24.01 4.60
C GLU A 92 -12.63 -24.06 4.94
N ASN A 93 -13.39 -23.09 4.41
CA ASN A 93 -14.82 -22.88 4.68
C ASN A 93 -15.22 -22.51 6.12
N SER A 94 -14.28 -22.35 7.04
CA SER A 94 -14.55 -21.90 8.40
C SER A 94 -14.35 -20.39 8.52
N ILE A 95 -15.36 -19.69 9.03
CA ILE A 95 -15.32 -18.24 9.24
C ILE A 95 -14.91 -17.94 10.68
N SER A 96 -13.97 -17.01 10.84
CA SER A 96 -13.59 -16.40 12.12
C SER A 96 -13.72 -14.89 11.99
N ALA A 97 -14.27 -14.24 13.00
CA ALA A 97 -14.49 -12.79 12.98
C ALA A 97 -14.14 -12.15 14.31
N MET A 98 -13.46 -11.00 14.25
CA MET A 98 -13.02 -10.25 15.42
C MET A 98 -13.14 -8.75 15.18
N GLU A 99 -13.39 -8.00 16.25
CA GLU A 99 -13.61 -6.56 16.21
C GLU A 99 -12.88 -5.83 17.33
N TRP A 100 -12.30 -4.69 16.95
CA TRP A 100 -11.82 -3.66 17.86
C TRP A 100 -12.70 -2.41 17.73
N ASP A 101 -13.24 -1.93 18.85
CA ASP A 101 -13.95 -0.66 18.95
C ASP A 101 -13.24 0.22 20.00
N LEU A 102 -12.48 1.21 19.53
CA LEU A 102 -11.68 2.07 20.40
C LEU A 102 -12.54 2.94 21.33
N ASP A 103 -13.77 3.25 20.92
CA ASP A 103 -14.70 4.02 21.76
C ASP A 103 -15.09 3.20 23.00
N GLN A 104 -15.37 1.90 22.85
CA GLN A 104 -15.71 1.01 23.97
C GLN A 104 -14.56 0.83 24.97
N ILE A 105 -13.32 0.78 24.48
CA ILE A 105 -12.12 0.66 25.32
C ILE A 105 -11.92 1.94 26.14
N THR A 106 -12.17 3.10 25.52
CA THR A 106 -12.02 4.42 26.17
C THR A 106 -13.09 4.63 27.23
N GLU A 107 -14.32 4.18 26.99
CA GLU A 107 -15.42 4.26 27.95
C GLU A 107 -15.28 3.27 29.12
N ASN A 108 -14.57 2.15 28.93
CA ASN A 108 -14.42 1.09 29.94
C ASN A 108 -12.94 0.72 30.19
N PRO A 109 -12.10 1.66 30.68
CA PRO A 109 -10.65 1.45 30.81
C PRO A 109 -10.29 0.29 31.74
N ASN A 110 -11.19 -0.08 32.65
CA ASN A 110 -10.99 -1.17 33.61
C ASN A 110 -11.23 -2.57 33.04
N THR A 111 -11.79 -2.70 31.83
CA THR A 111 -12.07 -4.02 31.22
C THR A 111 -10.87 -4.60 30.48
N GLY A 112 -9.81 -3.81 30.31
CA GLY A 112 -8.61 -4.15 29.55
C GLY A 112 -8.82 -4.09 28.04
N TRP A 113 -7.72 -4.13 27.29
CA TRP A 113 -7.75 -4.16 25.83
C TRP A 113 -8.20 -5.55 25.36
N LYS A 114 -9.51 -5.77 25.25
CA LYS A 114 -10.11 -7.03 24.79
C LYS A 114 -10.67 -6.87 23.38
N VAL A 115 -10.19 -7.70 22.46
CA VAL A 115 -10.81 -7.87 21.15
C VAL A 115 -12.14 -8.60 21.30
N LYS A 116 -13.19 -8.13 20.64
CA LYS A 116 -14.48 -8.83 20.61
C LYS A 116 -14.41 -9.93 19.55
N VAL A 117 -14.72 -11.17 19.92
CA VAL A 117 -14.98 -12.25 18.95
C VAL A 117 -16.43 -12.10 18.51
N LEU A 118 -16.67 -12.12 17.20
CA LEU A 118 -18.01 -11.98 16.61
C LEU A 118 -18.51 -13.34 16.16
N ASP A 119 -19.75 -13.67 16.53
CA ASP A 119 -20.46 -14.83 16.01
C ASP A 119 -21.32 -14.48 14.78
N SER A 120 -22.04 -15.47 14.24
CA SER A 120 -22.93 -15.25 13.09
C SER A 120 -24.04 -14.24 13.36
N SER A 121 -24.53 -14.16 14.60
CA SER A 121 -25.58 -13.22 14.98
C SER A 121 -25.05 -11.79 15.05
N ASP A 122 -23.83 -11.60 15.56
CA ASP A 122 -23.13 -10.32 15.53
C ASP A 122 -22.88 -9.86 14.09
N LEU A 123 -22.40 -10.76 13.22
CA LEU A 123 -22.10 -10.44 11.82
C LEU A 123 -23.34 -9.98 11.05
N ASN A 124 -24.48 -10.64 11.26
CA ASN A 124 -25.75 -10.28 10.62
C ASN A 124 -26.29 -8.90 11.05
N GLN A 125 -25.80 -8.34 12.16
CA GLN A 125 -26.16 -7.00 12.61
C GLN A 125 -25.31 -5.90 11.94
N ILE A 126 -24.19 -6.27 11.30
CA ILE A 126 -23.31 -5.33 10.61
C ILE A 126 -23.77 -5.27 9.14
N VAL A 127 -24.70 -4.35 8.86
CA VAL A 127 -25.33 -4.23 7.54
C VAL A 127 -24.30 -4.02 6.42
N GLU A 128 -23.21 -3.31 6.71
CA GLU A 128 -22.11 -3.05 5.77
C GLU A 128 -21.38 -4.33 5.32
N LEU A 129 -21.48 -5.42 6.09
CA LEU A 129 -20.89 -6.71 5.76
C LEU A 129 -21.80 -7.60 4.91
N ASN A 130 -23.09 -7.31 4.75
CA ASN A 130 -24.04 -8.25 4.13
C ASN A 130 -23.61 -8.70 2.71
N GLU A 131 -23.32 -7.74 1.82
CA GLU A 131 -22.86 -8.05 0.46
C GLU A 131 -21.46 -8.66 0.45
N LEU A 132 -20.58 -8.20 1.34
CA LEU A 132 -19.20 -8.68 1.46
C LEU A 132 -19.15 -10.15 1.92
N LEU A 133 -19.96 -10.50 2.91
CA LEU A 133 -20.11 -11.88 3.41
C LEU A 133 -20.73 -12.78 2.35
N PHE A 134 -21.73 -12.30 1.61
CA PHE A 134 -22.29 -13.06 0.50
C PHE A 134 -21.24 -13.39 -0.58
N ASN A 135 -20.31 -12.47 -0.86
CA ASN A 135 -19.22 -12.71 -1.80
C ASN A 135 -18.12 -13.62 -1.23
N LEU A 136 -17.79 -13.47 0.07
CA LEU A 136 -16.83 -14.34 0.75
C LEU A 136 -17.36 -15.78 0.88
N ASP A 137 -18.68 -15.95 1.03
CA ASP A 137 -19.27 -17.29 1.18
C ASP A 137 -19.11 -18.16 -0.07
N LYS A 138 -19.10 -17.53 -1.26
CA LYS A 138 -18.83 -18.20 -2.54
C LYS A 138 -17.36 -18.66 -2.70
N GLN A 139 -16.48 -18.25 -1.80
CA GLN A 139 -15.06 -18.58 -1.83
C GLN A 139 -14.73 -19.62 -0.75
N THR A 140 -13.67 -20.42 -0.98
CA THR A 140 -13.17 -21.38 0.01
C THR A 140 -12.34 -20.71 1.10
N SER A 141 -11.72 -19.58 0.78
CA SER A 141 -10.94 -18.73 1.68
C SER A 141 -10.97 -17.27 1.25
N GLY A 142 -10.60 -16.38 2.16
CA GLY A 142 -10.49 -14.95 1.91
C GLY A 142 -10.54 -14.14 3.19
N THR A 143 -10.31 -12.84 3.09
CA THR A 143 -10.38 -11.94 4.25
C THR A 143 -11.13 -10.66 3.88
N ILE A 144 -11.92 -10.15 4.81
CA ILE A 144 -12.55 -8.84 4.77
C ILE A 144 -12.01 -8.04 5.96
N VAL A 145 -11.47 -6.87 5.67
CA VAL A 145 -11.10 -5.85 6.65
C VAL A 145 -12.05 -4.68 6.48
N LEU A 146 -12.86 -4.40 7.50
CA LEU A 146 -13.85 -3.33 7.51
C LEU A 146 -13.44 -2.24 8.51
N TRP A 147 -13.36 -1.01 8.02
CA TRP A 147 -13.10 0.21 8.77
C TRP A 147 -14.38 1.03 8.87
N ARG A 148 -14.81 1.32 10.10
CA ARG A 148 -15.94 2.17 10.44
C ARG A 148 -15.51 3.28 11.40
N LYS A 149 -16.33 4.34 11.48
CA LYS A 149 -16.00 5.55 12.24
C LYS A 149 -14.65 6.14 11.80
N LEU A 150 -14.55 6.53 10.52
CA LEU A 150 -13.31 7.06 9.96
C LEU A 150 -12.92 8.40 10.61
N ASP A 151 -11.67 8.51 11.09
CA ASP A 151 -11.23 9.64 11.92
C ASP A 151 -11.03 10.96 11.15
N ARG A 152 -10.70 10.87 9.85
CA ARG A 152 -10.29 12.03 9.02
C ARG A 152 -11.46 12.81 8.40
N LEU A 153 -12.68 12.51 8.81
CA LEU A 153 -13.88 13.22 8.39
C LEU A 153 -14.39 13.98 9.62
N ASP A 154 -13.82 15.16 9.84
CA ASP A 154 -14.02 15.97 11.05
C ASP A 154 -15.51 16.25 11.30
N SER A 155 -15.96 16.12 12.54
CA SER A 155 -17.37 16.30 12.96
C SER A 155 -17.90 17.72 12.87
N PHE A 156 -17.03 18.70 12.67
CA PHE A 156 -17.39 20.11 12.57
C PHE A 156 -17.74 20.56 11.14
N ASP A 157 -17.44 19.72 10.14
CA ASP A 157 -17.76 20.01 8.75
C ASP A 157 -19.22 19.72 8.43
N SER A 158 -19.79 20.46 7.47
CA SER A 158 -21.09 20.12 6.90
C SER A 158 -21.03 18.77 6.16
N LEU A 159 -22.17 18.11 6.02
CA LEU A 159 -22.27 16.81 5.32
C LEU A 159 -21.68 16.86 3.91
N ALA A 160 -21.98 17.93 3.15
CA ALA A 160 -21.46 18.11 1.80
C ALA A 160 -19.93 18.27 1.75
N ILE A 161 -19.32 18.91 2.75
CA ILE A 161 -17.86 19.05 2.83
C ILE A 161 -17.22 17.68 3.11
N ARG A 162 -17.81 16.90 4.01
CA ARG A 162 -17.33 15.56 4.37
C ARG A 162 -17.42 14.59 3.19
N GLU A 163 -18.52 14.60 2.44
CA GLU A 163 -18.67 13.80 1.22
C GLU A 163 -17.61 14.17 0.18
N LYS A 164 -17.38 15.48 -0.03
CA LYS A 164 -16.33 15.95 -0.93
C LYS A 164 -14.92 15.52 -0.47
N LYS A 165 -14.64 15.58 0.84
CA LYS A 165 -13.38 15.08 1.42
C LYS A 165 -13.22 13.57 1.15
N LEU A 166 -14.29 12.78 1.29
CA LEU A 166 -14.26 11.35 1.00
C LEU A 166 -13.91 11.09 -0.48
N ASN A 167 -14.55 11.79 -1.41
CA ASN A 167 -14.27 11.65 -2.84
C ASN A 167 -12.81 11.98 -3.18
N LEU A 168 -12.26 13.05 -2.59
CA LEU A 168 -10.83 13.38 -2.74
C LEU A 168 -9.91 12.28 -2.18
N ILE A 169 -10.28 11.67 -1.05
CA ILE A 169 -9.54 10.54 -0.48
C ILE A 169 -9.58 9.34 -1.44
N ILE A 170 -10.72 9.04 -2.06
CA ILE A 170 -10.87 7.96 -3.05
C ILE A 170 -9.95 8.22 -4.25
N ASP A 171 -9.98 9.43 -4.82
CA ASP A 171 -9.15 9.81 -5.97
C ASP A 171 -7.65 9.72 -5.67
N HIS A 172 -7.22 10.24 -4.51
CA HIS A 172 -5.82 10.16 -4.10
C HIS A 172 -5.39 8.71 -3.83
N SER A 173 -6.27 7.91 -3.24
CA SER A 173 -6.01 6.49 -3.00
C SER A 173 -5.85 5.73 -4.31
N ARG A 174 -6.72 5.96 -5.31
CA ARG A 174 -6.59 5.38 -6.66
C ARG A 174 -5.22 5.65 -7.25
N LYS A 175 -4.85 6.93 -7.41
CA LYS A 175 -3.56 7.35 -7.98
C LYS A 175 -2.38 6.75 -7.21
N HIS A 176 -2.46 6.75 -5.88
CA HIS A 176 -1.41 6.19 -5.05
C HIS A 176 -1.22 4.69 -5.30
N LEU A 177 -2.31 3.91 -5.31
CA LEU A 177 -2.28 2.47 -5.47
C LEU A 177 -1.83 2.07 -6.89
N GLU A 178 -2.33 2.77 -7.91
CA GLU A 178 -1.95 2.57 -9.32
C GLU A 178 -0.44 2.75 -9.55
N LEU A 179 0.17 3.77 -8.91
CA LEU A 179 1.62 3.96 -8.96
C LEU A 179 2.37 2.96 -8.07
N THR A 180 1.85 2.70 -6.88
CA THR A 180 2.55 1.93 -5.84
C THR A 180 2.67 0.45 -6.19
N TYR A 181 1.60 -0.09 -6.75
CA TYR A 181 1.47 -1.49 -7.14
C TYR A 181 1.59 -1.72 -8.64
N HIS A 182 2.05 -0.73 -9.42
CA HIS A 182 2.08 -0.81 -10.89
C HIS A 182 2.74 -2.10 -11.42
N ARG A 183 3.79 -2.59 -10.75
CA ARG A 183 4.54 -3.79 -11.14
C ARG A 183 3.83 -5.10 -10.80
N PHE A 184 2.84 -5.05 -9.91
CA PHE A 184 1.96 -6.16 -9.59
C PHE A 184 0.72 -6.16 -10.50
N LEU A 185 0.19 -4.98 -10.81
CA LEU A 185 -0.94 -4.78 -11.71
C LEU A 185 -0.58 -5.14 -13.16
N SER A 186 0.62 -4.76 -13.61
CA SER A 186 1.09 -4.91 -14.99
C SER A 186 2.08 -6.07 -15.17
N ALA A 187 1.92 -7.18 -14.43
CA ALA A 187 2.89 -8.28 -14.45
C ALA A 187 3.12 -8.82 -15.88
N GLY A 188 4.35 -8.69 -16.38
CA GLY A 188 4.76 -9.18 -17.71
C GLY A 188 4.82 -10.71 -17.83
N ASN A 189 5.21 -11.18 -19.01
CA ASN A 189 5.16 -12.57 -19.46
C ASN A 189 5.54 -13.60 -18.39
N GLY A 190 4.56 -14.42 -17.98
CA GLY A 190 4.73 -15.62 -17.14
C GLY A 190 4.39 -15.46 -15.65
N LYS A 191 4.07 -14.25 -15.16
CA LYS A 191 3.60 -14.04 -13.77
C LYS A 191 2.14 -13.60 -13.77
N LYS A 192 1.32 -14.16 -12.88
CA LYS A 192 -0.07 -13.69 -12.70
C LYS A 192 -0.04 -12.27 -12.15
N SER A 193 -0.70 -11.34 -12.84
CA SER A 193 -1.01 -10.03 -12.30
C SER A 193 -2.05 -10.17 -11.19
N ILE A 194 -1.98 -9.28 -10.20
CA ILE A 194 -3.08 -9.11 -9.24
C ILE A 194 -4.07 -8.11 -9.83
N ARG A 195 -5.35 -8.31 -9.54
CA ARG A 195 -6.41 -7.36 -9.88
C ARG A 195 -6.83 -6.66 -8.60
N ILE A 196 -6.76 -5.34 -8.62
CA ILE A 196 -7.24 -4.49 -7.53
C ILE A 196 -8.38 -3.65 -8.08
N PHE A 197 -9.52 -3.66 -7.40
CA PHE A 197 -10.69 -2.86 -7.74
C PHE A 197 -10.93 -1.83 -6.64
N LEU A 198 -11.27 -0.60 -7.04
CA LEU A 198 -11.67 0.46 -6.13
C LEU A 198 -13.07 0.95 -6.55
N ASN A 199 -14.06 0.71 -5.69
CA ASN A 199 -15.48 0.93 -5.95
C ASN A 199 -15.91 0.28 -7.29
N GLY A 200 -15.52 -0.98 -7.50
CA GLY A 200 -15.79 -1.74 -8.73
C GLY A 200 -14.93 -1.36 -9.96
N GLY A 201 -14.27 -0.20 -9.97
CA GLY A 201 -13.38 0.19 -11.06
C GLY A 201 -11.99 -0.41 -10.91
N SER A 202 -11.53 -1.18 -11.91
CA SER A 202 -10.17 -1.76 -11.93
C SER A 202 -9.11 -0.67 -11.81
N LEU A 203 -8.03 -0.96 -11.07
CA LEU A 203 -6.82 -0.14 -11.06
C LEU A 203 -5.94 -0.50 -12.24
N GLU A 204 -5.32 0.50 -12.87
CA GLU A 204 -4.34 0.33 -13.93
C GLU A 204 -2.95 0.78 -13.45
N GLY A 205 -1.95 -0.08 -13.59
CA GLY A 205 -0.59 0.24 -13.15
C GLY A 205 0.01 1.39 -13.96
N ILE A 206 0.45 2.46 -13.27
CA ILE A 206 1.17 3.57 -13.90
C ILE A 206 2.67 3.39 -13.69
N ASP A 207 3.38 3.00 -14.76
CA ASP A 207 4.83 2.89 -14.78
C ASP A 207 5.49 4.30 -14.82
N PRO A 208 6.13 4.78 -13.73
CA PRO A 208 6.71 6.13 -13.69
C PRO A 208 7.92 6.31 -14.61
N PHE A 209 8.41 5.23 -15.23
CA PHE A 209 9.54 5.23 -16.14
C PHE A 209 9.13 5.29 -17.61
N ASN A 210 7.83 5.22 -17.92
CA ASN A 210 7.28 5.13 -19.29
C ASN A 210 8.06 4.13 -20.16
N THR A 211 8.35 2.94 -19.63
CA THR A 211 9.23 1.95 -20.31
C THR A 211 8.65 1.43 -21.63
N VAL A 212 7.34 1.57 -21.83
CA VAL A 212 6.65 1.16 -23.06
C VAL A 212 6.88 2.12 -24.23
N HIS A 213 7.29 3.37 -23.97
CA HIS A 213 7.43 4.38 -25.02
C HIS A 213 8.84 4.34 -25.63
N ASN A 214 8.92 4.24 -26.96
CA ASN A 214 10.19 4.07 -27.68
C ASN A 214 11.20 5.22 -27.52
N ALA A 215 10.73 6.43 -27.16
CA ALA A 215 11.59 7.57 -26.90
C ALA A 215 12.13 7.62 -25.46
N THR A 216 11.71 6.71 -24.58
CA THR A 216 12.30 6.54 -23.25
C THR A 216 13.68 5.93 -23.41
N LEU A 217 14.70 6.58 -22.84
CA LEU A 217 16.06 6.05 -22.86
C LEU A 217 16.31 5.25 -21.58
N GLU A 218 16.45 3.94 -21.72
CA GLU A 218 16.95 3.06 -20.66
C GLU A 218 18.49 3.09 -20.69
N LEU A 219 19.11 3.61 -19.62
CA LEU A 219 20.57 3.70 -19.51
C LEU A 219 21.17 2.37 -19.02
N PRO A 220 22.51 2.18 -19.04
CA PRO A 220 23.10 0.94 -18.51
C PRO A 220 22.72 0.69 -17.04
N SER A 221 22.27 -0.53 -16.75
CA SER A 221 21.95 -0.95 -15.39
C SER A 221 23.23 -1.20 -14.58
N GLN A 222 23.19 -0.90 -13.28
CA GLN A 222 24.29 -1.19 -12.35
C GLN A 222 23.80 -2.08 -11.21
N SER A 223 24.68 -2.98 -10.76
CA SER A 223 24.44 -3.82 -9.59
C SER A 223 25.42 -3.43 -8.49
N ILE A 224 24.87 -3.03 -7.34
CA ILE A 224 25.63 -2.67 -6.15
C ILE A 224 25.43 -3.77 -5.12
N TYR A 225 26.52 -4.27 -4.52
CA TYR A 225 26.44 -5.30 -3.49
C TYR A 225 26.63 -4.70 -2.11
N VAL A 226 25.64 -4.88 -1.24
CA VAL A 226 25.69 -4.49 0.17
C VAL A 226 25.40 -5.73 1.00
N GLU A 227 26.26 -6.06 1.95
CA GLU A 227 26.14 -7.29 2.76
C GLU A 227 25.95 -8.57 1.93
N SER A 228 26.66 -8.68 0.80
CA SER A 228 26.53 -9.80 -0.17
C SER A 228 25.14 -9.95 -0.80
N LYS A 229 24.32 -8.89 -0.77
CA LYS A 229 23.00 -8.83 -1.41
C LYS A 229 23.02 -7.79 -2.52
N GLU A 230 22.44 -8.14 -3.65
CA GLU A 230 22.40 -7.29 -4.84
C GLU A 230 21.30 -6.22 -4.72
N ILE A 231 21.67 -4.98 -5.02
CA ILE A 231 20.79 -3.85 -5.26
C ILE A 231 20.92 -3.50 -6.74
N LYS A 232 19.83 -3.56 -7.49
CA LYS A 232 19.82 -3.21 -8.92
C LYS A 232 19.38 -1.77 -9.12
N VAL A 233 20.22 -0.99 -9.79
CA VAL A 233 19.97 0.42 -10.13
C VAL A 233 19.79 0.52 -11.64
N GLN A 234 18.68 1.12 -12.07
CA GLN A 234 18.32 1.29 -13.47
C GLN A 234 17.87 2.73 -13.72
N PRO A 235 18.71 3.56 -14.33
CA PRO A 235 18.34 4.92 -14.72
C PRO A 235 17.53 4.94 -16.03
N PHE A 236 16.65 5.93 -16.13
CA PHE A 236 15.82 6.24 -17.30
C PHE A 236 15.77 7.74 -17.56
N VAL A 237 15.68 8.11 -18.83
CA VAL A 237 15.31 9.48 -19.26
C VAL A 237 13.98 9.40 -20.01
N LEU A 238 12.95 10.03 -19.43
CA LEU A 238 11.61 10.08 -20.01
C LEU A 238 11.59 10.87 -21.34
N PRO A 239 10.61 10.63 -22.22
CA PRO A 239 10.44 11.38 -23.44
C PRO A 239 10.27 12.88 -23.20
N HIS A 240 10.91 13.69 -24.03
CA HIS A 240 10.65 15.12 -24.09
C HIS A 240 9.24 15.40 -24.66
N TYR A 241 8.60 16.51 -24.30
CA TYR A 241 7.22 16.85 -24.72
C TYR A 241 7.03 16.89 -26.24
N THR A 242 8.10 17.10 -27.01
CA THR A 242 8.07 17.08 -28.48
C THR A 242 7.93 15.69 -29.08
N LYS A 243 8.11 14.63 -28.28
CA LYS A 243 8.07 13.22 -28.71
C LYS A 243 6.82 12.47 -28.24
N VAL A 244 5.92 13.13 -27.52
CA VAL A 244 4.70 12.54 -26.95
C VAL A 244 3.51 13.46 -27.18
N SER A 245 2.29 12.91 -27.09
CA SER A 245 1.08 13.73 -27.10
C SER A 245 0.99 14.58 -25.83
N PRO A 246 0.28 15.73 -25.84
CA PRO A 246 0.03 16.51 -24.64
C PRO A 246 -0.63 15.70 -23.51
N GLN A 247 -1.56 14.81 -23.86
CA GLN A 247 -2.26 13.94 -22.90
C GLN A 247 -1.31 12.94 -22.24
N GLU A 248 -0.43 12.32 -23.03
CA GLU A 248 0.58 11.39 -22.50
C GLU A 248 1.63 12.12 -21.66
N TYR A 249 2.07 13.29 -22.10
CA TYR A 249 3.01 14.11 -21.35
C TYR A 249 2.44 14.48 -19.98
N GLU A 250 1.17 14.90 -19.91
CA GLU A 250 0.48 15.20 -18.66
C GLU A 250 0.36 13.97 -17.76
N LYS A 251 -0.04 12.82 -18.33
CA LYS A 251 -0.16 11.53 -17.61
C LYS A 251 1.13 11.15 -16.87
N TYR A 252 2.28 11.25 -17.54
CA TYR A 252 3.58 10.87 -16.95
C TYR A 252 4.26 11.99 -16.15
N SER A 253 3.70 13.20 -16.15
CA SER A 253 4.19 14.29 -15.29
C SER A 253 4.00 13.98 -13.81
N GLY A 254 2.92 13.25 -13.47
CA GLY A 254 2.52 12.89 -12.12
C GLY A 254 2.08 14.09 -11.28
N ASP A 255 1.61 13.84 -10.05
CA ASP A 255 1.20 14.93 -9.15
C ASP A 255 2.39 15.86 -8.87
N GLY A 256 2.22 17.16 -9.11
CA GLY A 256 3.28 18.17 -8.98
C GLY A 256 4.21 18.30 -10.19
N GLY A 257 3.96 17.56 -11.28
CA GLY A 257 4.68 17.66 -12.55
C GLY A 257 6.07 17.03 -12.57
N TYR A 258 6.72 17.07 -13.73
CA TYR A 258 8.03 16.41 -13.96
C TYR A 258 9.12 16.86 -12.98
N LEU A 259 9.16 18.16 -12.67
CA LEU A 259 10.14 18.72 -11.75
C LEU A 259 10.04 18.09 -10.37
N HIS A 260 8.82 17.83 -9.88
CA HIS A 260 8.60 17.20 -8.58
C HIS A 260 8.89 15.70 -8.63
N ASN A 261 8.61 15.03 -9.75
CA ASN A 261 8.68 13.58 -9.86
C ASN A 261 10.05 13.01 -10.27
N GLN A 262 11.09 13.83 -10.41
CA GLN A 262 12.44 13.34 -10.69
C GLN A 262 13.13 12.62 -9.52
N GLY A 263 14.12 11.79 -9.85
CA GLY A 263 15.01 11.14 -8.89
C GLY A 263 14.79 9.65 -8.72
N PHE A 264 15.17 9.14 -7.55
CA PHE A 264 15.12 7.74 -7.18
C PHE A 264 13.71 7.29 -6.81
N TYR A 265 13.40 6.08 -7.24
CA TYR A 265 12.20 5.31 -6.96
C TYR A 265 12.65 3.96 -6.39
N ILE A 266 12.46 3.79 -5.08
CA ILE A 266 12.96 2.63 -4.34
C ILE A 266 11.85 1.58 -4.26
N TYR A 267 12.16 0.37 -4.71
CA TYR A 267 11.26 -0.77 -4.70
C TYR A 267 11.77 -1.85 -3.76
N ARG A 268 10.88 -2.37 -2.92
CA ARG A 268 11.08 -3.60 -2.17
C ARG A 268 10.17 -4.67 -2.74
N ASN A 269 10.70 -5.79 -3.23
CA ASN A 269 9.88 -6.87 -3.79
C ASN A 269 8.80 -6.39 -4.79
N LYS A 270 9.16 -5.48 -5.71
CA LYS A 270 8.26 -4.81 -6.68
C LYS A 270 7.28 -3.77 -6.11
N ARG A 271 7.16 -3.64 -4.80
CA ARG A 271 6.37 -2.60 -4.12
C ARG A 271 7.16 -1.30 -4.08
N LEU A 272 6.63 -0.21 -4.62
CA LEU A 272 7.27 1.11 -4.54
C LEU A 272 7.16 1.65 -3.11
N ILE A 273 8.28 1.84 -2.42
CA ILE A 273 8.31 2.32 -1.03
C ILE A 273 8.54 3.83 -0.96
N ILE A 274 9.43 4.34 -1.82
CA ILE A 274 9.82 5.75 -1.88
C ILE A 274 9.82 6.20 -3.34
N LYS A 275 9.27 7.38 -3.61
CA LYS A 275 9.26 7.99 -4.95
C LYS A 275 9.92 9.37 -4.96
N SER A 276 10.45 9.76 -6.11
CA SER A 276 10.73 11.15 -6.47
C SER A 276 11.69 11.89 -5.53
N THR A 277 12.78 11.24 -5.11
CA THR A 277 13.77 11.81 -4.18
C THR A 277 15.19 11.69 -4.72
N TRP A 278 16.03 12.70 -4.47
CA TRP A 278 17.47 12.63 -4.72
C TRP A 278 18.29 12.33 -3.46
N PHE A 279 17.63 12.11 -2.31
CA PHE A 279 18.29 11.93 -1.01
C PHE A 279 19.33 13.01 -0.68
N ARG A 280 19.08 14.25 -1.13
CA ARG A 280 19.99 15.40 -1.01
C ARG A 280 21.33 15.25 -1.74
N LEU A 281 21.50 14.22 -2.57
CA LEU A 281 22.65 14.06 -3.46
C LEU A 281 22.66 15.14 -4.54
N MET A 282 21.48 15.56 -5.00
CA MET A 282 21.30 16.56 -6.04
C MET A 282 20.05 17.42 -5.79
N PRO A 283 20.06 18.71 -6.17
CA PRO A 283 18.85 19.53 -6.20
C PRO A 283 17.88 19.07 -7.31
N LYS A 284 16.60 19.43 -7.17
CA LYS A 284 15.62 19.23 -8.25
C LYS A 284 15.71 20.39 -9.22
N GLU A 285 16.12 20.11 -10.45
CA GLU A 285 16.31 21.13 -11.49
C GLU A 285 15.51 20.81 -12.75
N GLU A 286 15.32 21.81 -13.59
CA GLU A 286 14.57 21.70 -14.84
C GLU A 286 15.31 20.80 -15.86
N LEU A 287 16.65 20.83 -15.86
CA LEU A 287 17.49 20.01 -16.73
C LEU A 287 17.37 18.51 -16.41
N THR A 288 17.09 18.16 -15.16
CA THR A 288 16.98 16.78 -14.67
C THR A 288 15.54 16.30 -14.50
N LYS A 289 14.54 17.13 -14.86
CA LYS A 289 13.11 16.83 -14.63
C LYS A 289 12.60 15.54 -15.27
N LEU A 290 13.24 15.07 -16.34
CA LEU A 290 12.88 13.84 -17.06
C LEU A 290 13.62 12.60 -16.52
N VAL A 291 14.59 12.78 -15.61
CA VAL A 291 15.39 11.69 -15.08
C VAL A 291 14.59 10.94 -14.01
N ARG A 292 14.60 9.60 -14.11
CA ARG A 292 14.01 8.68 -13.15
C ARG A 292 15.00 7.56 -12.91
N VAL A 293 15.20 7.15 -11.65
CA VAL A 293 16.12 6.06 -11.32
C VAL A 293 15.38 5.00 -10.52
N ARG A 294 15.22 3.82 -11.07
CA ARG A 294 14.66 2.66 -10.36
C ARG A 294 15.75 2.02 -9.51
N VAL A 295 15.45 1.74 -8.26
CA VAL A 295 16.32 0.98 -7.36
C VAL A 295 15.54 -0.18 -6.78
N ASP A 296 15.94 -1.40 -7.08
CA ASP A 296 15.36 -2.63 -6.54
C ASP A 296 16.21 -3.10 -5.35
N ILE A 297 15.61 -3.13 -4.16
CA ILE A 297 16.24 -3.61 -2.93
C ILE A 297 15.61 -4.94 -2.48
N PRO A 298 16.42 -5.89 -1.96
CA PRO A 298 15.92 -7.11 -1.35
C PRO A 298 15.43 -6.84 0.07
N ASN A 299 14.48 -7.67 0.54
CA ASN A 299 13.92 -7.59 1.89
C ASN A 299 14.95 -7.62 3.03
N SER A 300 16.10 -8.27 2.82
CA SER A 300 17.14 -8.39 3.85
C SER A 300 17.84 -7.06 4.16
N LEU A 301 17.90 -6.14 3.20
CA LEU A 301 18.62 -4.86 3.34
C LEU A 301 17.71 -3.70 3.80
N ASP A 302 16.47 -4.01 4.20
CA ASP A 302 15.47 -3.02 4.59
C ASP A 302 15.89 -2.17 5.81
N HIS A 303 16.73 -2.74 6.66
CA HIS A 303 17.27 -2.10 7.86
C HIS A 303 18.36 -1.05 7.54
N ILE A 304 19.12 -1.25 6.46
CA ILE A 304 20.20 -0.35 6.03
C ILE A 304 19.62 0.98 5.54
N TRP A 305 18.46 0.93 4.90
CA TRP A 305 17.80 2.11 4.38
C TRP A 305 17.11 2.97 5.43
N LYS A 306 17.17 2.61 6.74
CA LYS A 306 16.57 3.29 7.90
C LYS A 306 15.41 4.22 7.49
N ILE A 307 14.41 3.65 6.83
CA ILE A 307 13.22 4.40 6.43
C ILE A 307 12.46 4.62 7.72
N ASP A 308 12.76 5.73 8.40
CA ASP A 308 12.15 6.06 9.68
C ASP A 308 10.65 6.25 9.46
N VAL A 309 9.86 5.80 10.44
CA VAL A 309 8.39 5.79 10.42
C VAL A 309 7.83 7.23 10.27
N LYS A 310 8.69 8.24 10.47
CA LYS A 310 8.51 9.61 9.99
C LYS A 310 9.14 9.73 8.59
N LYS A 311 8.32 9.60 7.55
CA LYS A 311 8.68 9.79 6.12
C LYS A 311 9.37 11.13 5.84
N SER A 312 10.67 11.26 6.15
CA SER A 312 11.44 12.46 5.82
C SER A 312 12.94 12.26 5.63
N ASN A 313 13.56 11.16 6.05
CA ASN A 313 14.97 10.89 5.73
C ASN A 313 15.19 9.40 5.49
N ALA A 314 15.41 9.03 4.23
CA ALA A 314 16.21 7.87 3.89
C ALA A 314 17.52 8.41 3.34
N SER A 315 18.64 7.77 3.68
CA SER A 315 19.95 8.10 3.16
C SER A 315 20.47 6.86 2.44
N PRO A 316 21.03 6.99 1.23
CA PRO A 316 21.71 5.87 0.59
C PRO A 316 22.85 5.38 1.50
N PRO A 317 23.19 4.07 1.47
CA PRO A 317 24.33 3.55 2.23
C PRO A 317 25.60 4.32 1.85
N GLU A 318 26.47 4.63 2.82
CA GLU A 318 27.69 5.45 2.61
C GLU A 318 28.58 4.95 1.46
N VAL A 319 28.55 3.65 1.17
CA VAL A 319 29.30 3.02 0.08
C VAL A 319 28.82 3.47 -1.32
N ALA A 320 27.51 3.73 -1.49
CA ALA A 320 26.95 4.16 -2.78
C ALA A 320 27.24 5.64 -3.09
N GLY A 321 27.53 6.47 -2.08
CA GLY A 321 27.91 7.86 -2.26
C GLY A 321 29.32 8.04 -2.84
N GLN A 322 30.25 7.11 -2.56
CA GLN A 322 31.65 7.23 -2.94
C GLN A 322 31.94 6.81 -4.39
N GLU A 323 31.10 6.01 -5.03
CA GLU A 323 31.28 5.66 -6.45
C GLU A 323 30.75 6.74 -7.41
N HIS A 324 29.78 7.55 -6.97
CA HIS A 324 29.21 8.64 -7.79
C HIS A 324 30.20 9.80 -8.01
N GLU A 325 31.12 10.06 -7.08
CA GLU A 325 32.16 11.10 -7.24
C GLU A 325 33.28 10.71 -8.22
N LYS A 326 33.39 9.43 -8.61
CA LYS A 326 34.43 8.95 -9.53
C LYS A 326 33.98 8.83 -10.98
N SER A 327 32.73 9.17 -11.32
CA SER A 327 32.17 9.06 -12.68
C SER A 327 31.51 10.35 -13.21
N LEU A 328 31.84 11.49 -12.62
CA LEU A 328 31.67 12.82 -13.25
C LEU A 328 32.98 13.26 -13.90
#